data_AF-T0P7Q2-F1
#
_entry.id   AF-T0P7Q2-F1
#
_cell.length_a   1.000
_cell.length_b   1.000
_cell.length_c   1.000
_cell.angle_alpha   90.00
_cell.angle_beta   90.00
_cell.angle_gamma   90.00
#
_symmetry.space_group_name_H-M   'P 1'
#
loop_
_entity.id
_entity.type
_entity.pdbx_description
1 polymer ?
#
loop_
_entity_poly.entity_id
_entity_poly.type
_entity_poly.pdbx_seq_one_letter_code
_entity_poly.pdbx_strand_id
1 'polypeptide(L)'
;MCIGGSAQNEYISIINKIIGILSGLDNTLLLELEEAMNNASEEFNFETAAKYRDCIEALKSLINKEKILDFTKANNNILMLESLKENQIKSFLIKGNRVIFSKQYTFNNPTKELIQEIKDDILANFTTDVLNSSIKVTRDDIDEAQIIYSYLKTNNCKHIIIPDEYLKFINNTKIDEAINSLLSN
;
A
#
# COMPACT_ATOMS: atom_id res chain seq x y z
N MET A 1 -15.48 -48.45 -4.56
CA MET A 1 -14.64 -47.69 -5.50
C MET A 1 -14.77 -46.23 -5.15
N CYS A 2 -13.74 -45.62 -4.56
CA CYS A 2 -13.71 -44.17 -4.40
C CYS A 2 -13.46 -43.56 -5.78
N ILE A 3 -14.47 -42.89 -6.31
CA ILE A 3 -14.42 -42.16 -7.58
C ILE A 3 -13.70 -40.84 -7.27
N GLY A 4 -12.38 -40.89 -7.10
CA GLY A 4 -11.55 -39.78 -6.63
C GLY A 4 -11.38 -38.63 -7.63
N GLY A 5 -11.89 -38.75 -8.86
CA GLY A 5 -11.67 -37.78 -9.93
C GLY A 5 -12.46 -36.47 -9.77
N SER A 6 -13.71 -36.51 -9.30
CA SER A 6 -14.53 -35.29 -9.18
C SER A 6 -14.06 -34.39 -8.03
N ALA A 7 -13.80 -34.98 -6.85
CA ALA A 7 -13.30 -34.25 -5.69
C ALA A 7 -11.91 -33.62 -5.93
N GLN A 8 -11.04 -34.31 -6.68
CA GLN A 8 -9.73 -33.76 -7.06
C GLN A 8 -9.86 -32.55 -8.00
N ASN A 9 -10.74 -32.62 -8.99
CA ASN A 9 -10.98 -31.51 -9.91
C ASN A 9 -11.57 -30.29 -9.21
N GLU A 10 -12.49 -30.51 -8.26
CA GLU A 10 -13.08 -29.45 -7.45
C GLU A 10 -12.04 -28.78 -6.54
N TYR A 11 -11.17 -29.57 -5.89
CA TYR A 11 -10.05 -29.05 -5.12
C TYR A 11 -9.11 -28.20 -5.96
N ILE A 12 -8.69 -28.69 -7.13
CA ILE A 12 -7.80 -27.95 -8.06
C ILE A 12 -8.47 -26.64 -8.50
N SER A 13 -9.77 -26.66 -8.80
CA SER A 13 -10.53 -25.47 -9.15
C SER A 13 -10.50 -24.41 -8.03
N ILE A 14 -10.73 -24.82 -6.78
CA ILE A 14 -10.67 -23.93 -5.61
C ILE A 14 -9.26 -23.36 -5.42
N ILE A 15 -8.22 -24.19 -5.52
CA ILE A 15 -6.83 -23.74 -5.41
C ILE A 15 -6.50 -22.72 -6.50
N ASN A 16 -6.93 -22.95 -7.74
CA ASN A 16 -6.70 -22.01 -8.85
C ASN A 16 -7.41 -20.68 -8.60
N LYS A 17 -8.63 -20.69 -8.05
CA LYS A 17 -9.34 -19.46 -7.66
C LYS A 17 -8.58 -18.69 -6.57
N ILE A 18 -8.04 -19.38 -5.56
CA ILE A 18 -7.22 -18.76 -4.51
C ILE A 18 -5.95 -18.14 -5.12
N ILE A 19 -5.26 -18.85 -6.02
CA ILE A 19 -4.10 -18.32 -6.73
C ILE A 19 -4.48 -17.09 -7.56
N GLY A 20 -5.61 -17.13 -8.26
CA GLY A 20 -6.15 -16.01 -9.03
C GLY A 20 -6.36 -14.76 -8.17
N ILE A 21 -6.92 -14.93 -6.99
CA ILE A 21 -7.12 -13.85 -6.00
C ILE A 21 -5.79 -13.27 -5.52
N LEU A 22 -4.84 -14.11 -5.13
CA LEU A 22 -3.54 -13.66 -4.62
C LEU A 22 -2.71 -12.95 -5.69
N SER A 23 -2.88 -13.34 -6.96
CA SER A 23 -2.29 -12.63 -8.10
C SER A 23 -3.02 -11.35 -8.51
N GLY A 24 -4.17 -11.05 -7.89
CA GLY A 24 -5.01 -9.90 -8.23
C GLY A 24 -5.77 -10.02 -9.55
N LEU A 25 -5.79 -11.20 -10.17
CA LEU A 25 -6.40 -11.45 -11.48
C LEU A 25 -7.90 -11.78 -11.39
N ASP A 26 -8.35 -12.29 -10.24
CA ASP A 26 -9.69 -12.84 -10.09
C ASP A 26 -10.25 -12.58 -8.69
N ASN A 27 -11.41 -11.93 -8.59
CA ASN A 27 -12.13 -11.71 -7.32
C ASN A 27 -13.47 -12.47 -7.27
N THR A 28 -13.74 -13.35 -8.25
CA THR A 28 -15.03 -14.07 -8.37
C THR A 28 -15.34 -14.90 -7.14
N LEU A 29 -14.36 -15.62 -6.59
CA LEU A 29 -14.55 -16.43 -5.39
C LEU A 29 -14.99 -15.59 -4.18
N LEU A 30 -14.51 -14.34 -4.05
CA LEU A 30 -14.94 -13.47 -2.96
C LEU A 30 -16.43 -13.10 -3.10
N LEU A 31 -16.87 -12.81 -4.34
CA LEU A 31 -18.27 -12.52 -4.64
C LEU A 31 -19.16 -13.76 -4.43
N GLU A 32 -18.70 -14.94 -4.85
CA GLU A 32 -19.41 -16.21 -4.64
C GLU A 32 -19.60 -16.49 -3.13
N LEU A 33 -18.57 -16.25 -2.31
CA LEU A 33 -18.65 -16.41 -0.86
C LEU A 33 -19.58 -15.38 -0.22
N GLU A 34 -19.55 -14.13 -0.68
CA GLU A 34 -20.44 -13.06 -0.20
C GLU A 34 -21.91 -13.37 -0.54
N GLU A 35 -22.18 -13.87 -1.75
CA GLU A 35 -23.51 -14.33 -2.16
C GLU A 35 -23.98 -15.53 -1.32
N ALA A 36 -23.13 -16.54 -1.14
CA ALA A 36 -23.45 -17.72 -0.33
C ALA A 36 -23.72 -17.35 1.14
N MET A 37 -22.98 -16.38 1.68
CA MET A 37 -23.20 -15.82 3.01
C MET A 37 -24.58 -15.17 3.13
N ASN A 38 -24.95 -14.32 2.17
CA ASN A 38 -26.23 -13.62 2.16
C ASN A 38 -27.41 -14.59 2.04
N ASN A 39 -27.32 -15.56 1.12
CA ASN A 39 -28.34 -16.60 0.95
C ASN A 39 -28.55 -17.41 2.23
N ALA A 40 -27.46 -17.84 2.89
CA ALA A 40 -27.57 -18.55 4.17
C ALA A 40 -28.21 -17.68 5.27
N SER A 41 -27.96 -16.37 5.27
CA SER A 41 -28.60 -15.44 6.22
C SER A 41 -30.09 -15.25 5.93
N GLU A 42 -30.49 -15.19 4.66
CA GLU A 42 -31.90 -15.09 4.23
C GLU A 42 -32.69 -16.36 4.61
N GLU A 43 -32.04 -17.53 4.56
CA GLU A 43 -32.59 -18.80 5.04
C GLU A 43 -32.55 -18.96 6.57
N PHE A 44 -32.19 -17.92 7.32
CA PHE A 44 -32.03 -17.92 8.78
C PHE A 44 -30.97 -18.92 9.29
N ASN A 45 -30.06 -19.38 8.42
CA ASN A 45 -28.95 -20.27 8.75
C ASN A 45 -27.69 -19.47 9.14
N PHE A 46 -27.77 -18.81 10.30
CA PHE A 46 -26.73 -17.90 10.78
C PHE A 46 -25.39 -18.57 11.07
N GLU A 47 -25.38 -19.86 11.44
CA GLU A 47 -24.13 -20.60 11.65
C GLU A 47 -23.36 -20.77 10.33
N THR A 48 -24.08 -21.07 9.25
CA THR A 48 -23.47 -21.20 7.92
C THR A 48 -23.04 -19.84 7.38
N ALA A 49 -23.86 -18.81 7.54
CA ALA A 49 -23.48 -17.44 7.18
C ALA A 49 -22.21 -16.98 7.95
N ALA A 50 -22.11 -17.29 9.24
CA ALA A 50 -20.91 -16.98 10.04
C ALA A 50 -19.66 -17.70 9.50
N LYS A 51 -19.78 -18.97 9.08
CA LYS A 51 -18.65 -19.70 8.45
C LYS A 51 -18.17 -19.02 7.16
N TYR A 52 -19.09 -18.58 6.31
CA TYR A 52 -18.72 -17.84 5.09
C TYR A 52 -18.07 -16.49 5.39
N ARG A 53 -18.62 -15.73 6.34
CA ARG A 53 -18.02 -14.47 6.82
C ARG A 53 -16.58 -14.69 7.29
N ASP A 54 -16.35 -15.69 8.13
CA ASP A 54 -15.01 -15.98 8.67
C ASP A 54 -14.02 -16.38 7.56
N CYS A 55 -14.49 -17.10 6.53
CA CYS A 55 -13.70 -17.41 5.34
C CYS A 55 -13.35 -16.15 4.51
N ILE A 56 -14.33 -15.26 4.31
CA ILE A 56 -14.15 -13.98 3.60
C ILE A 56 -13.11 -13.12 4.32
N GLU A 57 -13.21 -13.00 5.65
CA GLU A 57 -12.26 -12.27 6.50
C GLU A 57 -10.84 -12.84 6.37
N ALA A 58 -10.69 -14.16 6.45
CA ALA A 58 -9.40 -14.83 6.28
C ALA A 58 -8.78 -14.58 4.90
N LEU A 59 -9.61 -14.64 3.84
CA LEU A 59 -9.17 -14.38 2.48
C LEU A 59 -8.76 -12.90 2.28
N LYS A 60 -9.56 -11.96 2.77
CA LYS A 60 -9.23 -10.52 2.76
C LYS A 60 -7.91 -10.23 3.49
N SER A 61 -7.65 -10.92 4.60
CA SER A 61 -6.38 -10.83 5.32
C SER A 61 -5.18 -11.28 4.47
N LEU A 62 -5.31 -12.41 3.75
CA LEU A 62 -4.27 -12.91 2.86
C LEU A 62 -3.98 -11.93 1.70
N ILE A 63 -5.03 -11.42 1.05
CA ILE A 63 -4.91 -10.41 -0.01
C ILE A 63 -4.18 -9.17 0.49
N ASN A 64 -4.51 -8.70 1.70
CA ASN A 64 -3.86 -7.53 2.28
C ASN A 64 -2.38 -7.78 2.55
N LYS A 65 -2.00 -8.98 3.02
CA LYS A 65 -0.59 -9.36 3.22
C LYS A 65 0.19 -9.38 1.91
N GLU A 66 -0.37 -9.92 0.83
CA GLU A 66 0.27 -9.86 -0.50
C GLU A 66 0.50 -8.42 -0.95
N LYS A 67 -0.49 -7.52 -0.77
CA LYS A 67 -0.33 -6.10 -1.09
C LYS A 67 0.79 -5.42 -0.29
N ILE A 68 0.92 -5.74 1.00
CA ILE A 68 1.99 -5.22 1.85
C ILE A 68 3.35 -5.77 1.41
N LEU A 69 3.43 -7.05 1.04
CA LEU A 69 4.63 -7.67 0.50
C LEU A 69 5.08 -6.98 -0.79
N ASP A 70 4.17 -6.73 -1.73
CA ASP A 70 4.48 -6.03 -2.98
C ASP A 70 4.91 -4.58 -2.73
N PHE A 71 4.23 -3.88 -1.83
CA PHE A 71 4.64 -2.55 -1.39
C PHE A 71 6.08 -2.53 -0.82
N THR A 72 6.41 -3.52 0.01
CA THR A 72 7.75 -3.64 0.62
C THR A 72 8.81 -3.96 -0.43
N LYS A 73 8.54 -4.89 -1.34
CA LYS A 73 9.46 -5.29 -2.42
C LYS A 73 9.72 -4.17 -3.41
N ALA A 74 8.72 -3.33 -3.69
CA ALA A 74 8.86 -2.21 -4.62
C ALA A 74 9.89 -1.16 -4.15
N ASN A 75 10.19 -1.10 -2.84
CA ASN A 75 11.20 -0.22 -2.25
C ASN A 75 11.09 1.25 -2.73
N ASN A 76 9.85 1.72 -2.84
CA ASN A 76 9.52 3.03 -3.40
C ASN A 76 10.11 4.17 -2.55
N ASN A 77 10.49 5.28 -3.19
CA ASN A 77 10.68 6.56 -2.50
C ASN A 77 9.32 7.24 -2.42
N ILE A 78 8.89 7.65 -1.23
CA ILE A 78 7.57 8.25 -1.00
C ILE A 78 7.76 9.56 -0.26
N LEU A 79 7.20 10.63 -0.83
CA LEU A 79 6.99 11.89 -0.13
C LEU A 79 5.56 11.90 0.41
N MET A 80 5.42 12.08 1.71
CA MET A 80 4.14 12.30 2.37
C MET A 80 4.13 13.68 3.01
N LEU A 81 3.02 14.41 2.84
CA LEU A 81 2.78 15.70 3.47
C LEU A 81 1.55 15.61 4.38
N GLU A 82 1.71 16.06 5.62
CA GLU A 82 0.63 16.13 6.61
C GLU A 82 0.44 17.58 7.04
N SER A 83 -0.81 18.06 7.01
CA SER A 83 -1.15 19.40 7.51
C SER A 83 -1.31 19.35 9.02
N LEU A 84 -0.55 20.17 9.75
CA LEU A 84 -0.61 20.20 11.22
C LEU A 84 -1.54 21.30 11.74
N LYS A 85 -1.40 22.52 11.22
CA LYS A 85 -2.15 23.73 11.57
C LYS A 85 -2.25 24.61 10.33
N GLU A 86 -3.00 25.72 10.42
CA GLU A 86 -2.87 26.79 9.43
C GLU A 86 -1.39 27.12 9.25
N ASN A 87 -0.92 27.12 8.00
CA ASN A 87 0.44 27.52 7.64
C ASN A 87 1.57 26.61 8.16
N GLN A 88 1.25 25.37 8.56
CA GLN A 88 2.24 24.38 9.00
C GLN A 88 2.01 23.02 8.35
N ILE A 89 3.05 22.51 7.68
CA ILE A 89 3.07 21.16 7.12
C ILE A 89 4.24 20.38 7.67
N LYS A 90 4.08 19.06 7.75
CA LYS A 90 5.16 18.13 8.04
C LYS A 90 5.39 17.24 6.82
N SER A 91 6.63 17.19 6.35
CA SER A 91 7.04 16.20 5.36
C SER A 91 7.57 14.96 6.06
N PHE A 92 7.29 13.81 5.45
CA PHE A 92 7.95 12.54 5.73
C PHE A 92 8.50 11.99 4.42
N LEU A 93 9.76 11.59 4.44
CA LEU A 93 10.38 10.84 3.35
C LEU A 93 10.49 9.39 3.78
N ILE A 94 9.88 8.50 3.02
CA ILE A 94 9.85 7.07 3.27
C ILE A 94 10.60 6.37 2.14
N LYS A 95 11.51 5.47 2.49
CA LYS A 95 12.18 4.55 1.56
C LYS A 95 11.72 3.13 1.87
N GLY A 96 11.00 2.53 0.94
CA GLY A 96 10.37 1.22 1.13
C GLY A 96 9.39 1.25 2.31
N ASN A 97 9.75 0.59 3.41
CA ASN A 97 8.97 0.49 4.64
C ASN A 97 9.53 1.33 5.80
N ARG A 98 10.49 2.23 5.55
CA ARG A 98 11.13 3.03 6.61
C ARG A 98 10.99 4.53 6.37
N VAL A 99 10.61 5.26 7.41
CA VAL A 99 10.72 6.72 7.44
C VAL A 99 12.18 7.08 7.63
N ILE A 100 12.80 7.68 6.60
CA ILE A 100 14.22 8.08 6.62
C ILE A 100 14.42 9.53 7.05
N PHE A 101 13.38 10.36 6.89
CA PHE A 101 13.44 11.77 7.23
C PHE A 101 12.05 12.31 7.56
N SER A 102 12.00 13.29 8.46
CA SER A 102 10.81 14.10 8.67
C SER A 102 11.18 15.51 9.08
N LYS A 103 10.46 16.51 8.57
CA LYS A 103 10.69 17.92 8.90
C LYS A 103 9.39 18.70 8.88
N GLN A 104 9.26 19.62 9.82
CA GLN A 104 8.14 20.55 9.89
C GLN A 104 8.55 21.87 9.23
N TYR A 105 7.67 22.39 8.38
CA TYR A 105 7.82 23.68 7.72
C TYR A 105 6.71 24.60 8.20
N THR A 106 7.04 25.88 8.36
CA THR A 106 6.07 26.94 8.64
C THR A 106 6.16 27.95 7.51
N PHE A 107 5.03 28.30 6.90
CA PHE A 107 4.98 29.13 5.70
C PHE A 107 3.76 30.04 5.73
N ASN A 108 3.89 31.30 5.31
CA ASN A 108 2.71 32.20 5.30
C ASN A 108 1.75 31.93 4.14
N ASN A 109 2.28 31.48 3.00
CA ASN A 109 1.60 30.93 1.83
C ASN A 109 2.55 29.89 1.22
N PRO A 110 2.07 28.87 0.48
CA PRO A 110 2.97 27.95 -0.22
C PRO A 110 3.75 28.73 -1.29
N THR A 111 4.98 29.11 -0.96
CA THR A 111 5.89 29.85 -1.84
C THR A 111 6.79 28.89 -2.59
N LYS A 112 7.40 29.37 -3.67
CA LYS A 112 8.48 28.65 -4.37
C LYS A 112 9.63 28.26 -3.43
N GLU A 113 9.85 29.01 -2.36
CA GLU A 113 10.86 28.73 -1.34
C GLU A 113 10.56 27.44 -0.58
N LEU A 114 9.30 27.23 -0.17
CA LEU A 114 8.89 26.00 0.50
C LEU A 114 9.07 24.77 -0.41
N ILE A 115 8.70 24.89 -1.68
CA ILE A 115 8.87 23.81 -2.67
C ILE A 115 10.36 23.50 -2.85
N GLN A 116 11.19 24.53 -2.96
CA GLN A 116 12.64 24.36 -3.10
C GLN A 116 13.24 23.70 -1.85
N GLU A 117 12.82 24.10 -0.65
CA GLU A 117 13.31 23.50 0.60
C GLU A 117 12.94 22.01 0.71
N ILE A 118 11.69 21.65 0.39
CA ILE A 118 11.25 20.25 0.34
C ILE A 118 12.03 19.47 -0.71
N LYS A 119 12.28 20.08 -1.88
CA LYS A 119 13.07 19.47 -2.96
C LYS A 119 14.51 19.19 -2.53
N ASP A 120 15.14 20.14 -1.85
CA ASP A 120 16.50 19.99 -1.35
C ASP A 120 16.58 18.86 -0.31
N ASP A 121 15.59 18.77 0.59
CA ASP A 121 15.48 17.68 1.55
C ASP A 121 15.26 16.31 0.85
N ILE A 122 14.44 16.25 -0.21
CA ILE A 122 14.24 15.03 -1.03
C ILE A 122 15.54 14.55 -1.65
N LEU A 123 16.29 15.46 -2.30
CA LEU A 123 17.54 15.14 -2.98
C LEU A 123 18.62 14.73 -1.97
N ALA A 124 18.73 15.41 -0.83
CA ALA A 124 19.71 15.07 0.19
C ALA A 124 19.49 13.66 0.77
N ASN A 125 18.23 13.26 0.98
CA ASN A 125 17.90 12.03 1.69
C ASN A 125 17.75 10.81 0.75
N PHE A 126 17.16 10.95 -0.43
CA PHE A 126 16.95 9.80 -1.34
C PHE A 126 18.14 9.47 -2.24
N THR A 127 19.04 10.42 -2.53
CA THR A 127 20.25 10.16 -3.33
C THR A 127 21.34 9.45 -2.53
N THR A 128 21.19 9.40 -1.20
CA THR A 128 22.10 8.66 -0.33
C THR A 128 21.88 7.15 -0.53
N ASP A 129 22.78 6.53 -1.27
CA ASP A 129 22.79 5.16 -1.82
C ASP A 129 22.78 4.00 -0.78
N VAL A 130 22.21 4.22 0.41
CA VAL A 130 22.48 3.40 1.60
C VAL A 130 21.59 2.16 1.72
N LEU A 131 20.58 1.95 0.87
CA LEU A 131 19.67 0.80 1.01
C LEU A 131 19.46 0.02 -0.29
N ASN A 132 20.53 -0.16 -1.07
CA ASN A 132 20.60 -1.10 -2.19
C ASN A 132 21.08 -2.51 -1.76
N SER A 133 20.73 -2.95 -0.55
CA SER A 133 20.86 -4.37 -0.20
C SER A 133 19.62 -5.10 -0.68
N SER A 134 19.78 -6.17 -1.46
CA SER A 134 18.71 -7.14 -1.75
C SER A 134 17.93 -7.42 -0.47
N ILE A 135 16.74 -6.81 -0.34
CA ILE A 135 15.98 -6.85 0.90
C ILE A 135 15.32 -8.23 0.92
N LYS A 136 15.97 -9.18 1.60
CA LYS A 136 15.26 -10.35 2.07
C LYS A 136 14.18 -9.85 3.02
N VAL A 137 12.95 -9.72 2.51
CA VAL A 137 11.81 -9.23 3.28
C VAL A 137 11.64 -10.12 4.50
N THR A 138 11.86 -9.56 5.68
CA THR A 138 11.65 -10.24 6.96
C THR A 138 10.22 -10.05 7.43
N ARG A 139 9.84 -10.77 8.49
CA ARG A 139 8.54 -10.56 9.13
C ARG A 139 8.42 -9.15 9.73
N ASP A 140 9.48 -8.68 10.37
CA ASP A 140 9.53 -7.35 10.98
C ASP A 140 9.35 -6.26 9.91
N ASP A 141 9.93 -6.46 8.73
CA ASP A 141 9.75 -5.53 7.61
C ASP A 141 8.29 -5.42 7.16
N ILE A 142 7.56 -6.55 7.16
CA ILE A 142 6.13 -6.59 6.80
C ILE A 142 5.28 -5.88 7.86
N ASP A 143 5.59 -6.08 9.14
CA ASP A 143 4.87 -5.45 10.24
C ASP A 143 5.06 -3.92 10.21
N GLU A 144 6.29 -3.43 9.96
CA GLU A 144 6.57 -2.00 9.73
C GLU A 144 5.85 -1.47 8.48
N ALA A 145 5.94 -2.22 7.37
CA ALA A 145 5.30 -1.86 6.11
C ALA A 145 3.78 -1.78 6.25
N GLN A 146 3.17 -2.64 7.06
CA GLN A 146 1.73 -2.62 7.31
C GLN A 146 1.30 -1.27 7.89
N ILE A 147 2.03 -0.73 8.87
CA ILE A 147 1.69 0.55 9.51
C ILE A 147 1.74 1.67 8.47
N ILE A 148 2.82 1.76 7.70
CA ILE A 148 2.98 2.77 6.66
C ILE A 148 1.92 2.61 5.58
N TYR A 149 1.76 1.40 5.03
CA TYR A 149 0.81 1.11 3.97
C TYR A 149 -0.64 1.45 4.38
N SER A 150 -1.05 1.05 5.58
CA SER A 150 -2.36 1.39 6.12
C SER A 150 -2.54 2.91 6.25
N TYR A 151 -1.51 3.62 6.73
CA TYR A 151 -1.59 5.08 6.85
C TYR A 151 -1.71 5.76 5.48
N LEU A 152 -0.88 5.37 4.50
CA LEU A 152 -0.91 5.89 3.13
C LEU A 152 -2.25 5.66 2.40
N LYS A 153 -2.98 4.59 2.76
CA LYS A 153 -4.31 4.29 2.21
C LYS A 153 -5.45 5.07 2.84
N THR A 154 -5.20 5.82 3.91
CA THR A 154 -6.22 6.64 4.57
C THR A 154 -6.53 7.87 3.71
N ASN A 155 -7.80 8.26 3.58
CA ASN A 155 -8.25 9.36 2.70
C ASN A 155 -7.59 10.72 2.99
N ASN A 156 -7.06 10.92 4.20
CA ASN A 156 -6.47 12.19 4.61
C ASN A 156 -4.96 12.26 4.35
N CYS A 157 -4.34 11.19 3.86
CA CYS A 157 -2.90 11.12 3.63
C CYS A 157 -2.54 11.58 2.21
N LYS A 158 -1.90 12.75 2.11
CA LYS A 158 -1.37 13.27 0.84
C LYS A 158 0.04 12.70 0.63
N HIS A 159 0.20 11.81 -0.33
CA HIS A 159 1.50 11.22 -0.65
C HIS A 159 1.70 11.01 -2.15
N ILE A 160 2.96 10.98 -2.57
CA ILE A 160 3.36 10.65 -3.94
C ILE A 160 4.59 9.75 -3.95
N ILE A 161 4.64 8.83 -4.91
CA ILE A 161 5.83 8.02 -5.18
C ILE A 161 6.76 8.83 -6.08
N ILE A 162 8.03 8.93 -5.71
CA ILE A 162 9.09 9.59 -6.47
C ILE A 162 9.94 8.51 -7.15
N PRO A 163 9.83 8.32 -8.47
CA PRO A 163 10.66 7.37 -9.20
C PRO A 163 12.15 7.71 -9.05
N ASP A 164 13.01 6.70 -9.00
CA ASP A 164 14.47 6.90 -8.92
C ASP A 164 15.02 7.73 -10.10
N GLU A 165 14.35 7.68 -11.26
CA GLU A 165 14.68 8.51 -12.42
C GLU A 165 14.60 10.00 -12.12
N TYR A 166 13.73 10.42 -11.20
CA TYR A 166 13.54 11.83 -10.90
C TYR A 166 14.72 12.40 -10.11
N LEU A 167 15.40 11.53 -9.35
CA LEU A 167 16.51 11.87 -8.47
C LEU A 167 17.86 11.98 -9.21
N LYS A 168 17.95 11.47 -10.45
CA LYS A 168 19.21 11.45 -11.23
C LYS A 168 19.59 12.81 -11.83
N PHE A 169 18.65 13.74 -11.94
CA PHE A 169 18.87 15.04 -12.60
C PHE A 169 18.52 16.18 -11.65
N ILE A 170 19.53 16.95 -11.22
CA ILE A 170 19.39 18.06 -10.25
C ILE A 170 18.40 19.14 -10.74
N ASN A 171 18.34 19.39 -12.06
CA ASN A 171 17.45 20.39 -12.67
C ASN A 171 16.08 19.85 -13.10
N ASN A 172 15.65 18.71 -12.56
CA ASN A 172 14.39 18.10 -12.94
C ASN A 172 13.18 18.87 -12.36
N THR A 173 12.31 19.39 -13.23
CA THR A 173 11.05 20.06 -12.84
C THR A 173 9.98 19.08 -12.36
N LYS A 174 10.15 17.78 -12.61
CA LYS A 174 9.17 16.76 -12.21
C LYS A 174 9.00 16.63 -10.70
N ILE A 175 10.05 16.91 -9.93
CA ILE A 175 9.95 16.93 -8.45
C ILE A 175 9.11 18.14 -8.01
N ASP A 176 9.33 19.30 -8.63
CA ASP A 176 8.54 20.50 -8.35
C ASP A 176 7.06 20.29 -8.70
N GLU A 177 6.76 19.67 -9.85
CA GLU A 177 5.40 19.30 -10.25
C GLU A 177 4.76 18.32 -9.26
N ALA A 178 5.51 17.31 -8.81
CA ALA A 178 5.06 16.34 -7.79
C ALA A 178 4.70 17.04 -6.47
N ILE A 179 5.56 17.92 -5.97
CA ILE A 179 5.30 18.67 -4.72
C ILE A 179 4.09 19.61 -4.90
N ASN A 180 4.00 20.32 -6.02
CA ASN A 180 2.87 21.21 -6.30
C ASN A 180 1.53 20.47 -6.31
N SER A 181 1.48 19.27 -6.91
CA SER A 181 0.27 18.45 -6.93
C SER A 181 -0.20 18.04 -5.53
N LEU A 182 0.73 17.86 -4.59
CA LEU A 182 0.44 17.51 -3.19
C LEU A 182 0.00 18.71 -2.35
N LEU A 183 0.48 19.91 -2.67
CA LEU A 183 0.12 21.13 -1.96
C LEU A 183 -1.20 21.76 -2.46
N SER A 184 -1.60 21.46 -3.70
CA SER A 184 -2.76 22.10 -4.35
C SER A 184 -4.08 21.35 -4.15
N ASN A 185 -4.04 20.04 -3.87
CA ASN A 185 -5.16 19.25 -3.35
C ASN A 185 -5.10 19.25 -1.83
#